data_AF-A0A396H065-F1
#
_entry.id   AF-A0A396H065-F1
#
_cell.length_a   1.000
_cell.length_b   1.000
_cell.length_c   1.000
_cell.angle_alpha   90.00
_cell.angle_beta   90.00
_cell.angle_gamma   90.00
#
_symmetry.space_group_name_H-M   'P 1'
#
loop_
_entity.id
_entity.type
_entity.pdbx_description
1 polymer ?
#
loop_
_entity_poly.entity_id
_entity_poly.type
_entity_poly.pdbx_seq_one_letter_code
_entity_poly.pdbx_strand_id
1 'polypeptide(L)'
;MTKEILKEQYETVRQRTLLSHVLQYGDLNISNDTLITYIGADPTNVNDNFNVTSTTNVFSFDDFKSPNPTRNFGQRDAHLIYLKTKLGRASSGSEDKLKAQKELEVEIARRKHVDNNVHQISDLLFGEEKGSIVMVHVRASGQPLVDNWDCLKTLVKTYESHCGTLSSYGRKYLRAFANMCNNGITVKQMVAASLQACLEKN
;
A
#
# COMPACT_ATOMS: atom_id res chain seq x y z
N MET A 1 28.85 -18.77 -13.22
CA MET A 1 28.33 -17.41 -13.49
C MET A 1 26.84 -17.57 -13.74
N THR A 2 25.99 -16.99 -12.88
CA THR A 2 24.54 -17.17 -12.97
C THR A 2 24.02 -16.61 -14.29
N LYS A 3 23.26 -17.44 -15.02
CA LYS A 3 22.73 -17.14 -16.35
C LYS A 3 21.31 -16.55 -16.31
N GLU A 4 20.78 -16.32 -15.11
CA GLU A 4 19.40 -15.87 -14.94
C GLU A 4 19.21 -14.48 -15.55
N ILE A 5 18.17 -14.35 -16.38
CA ILE A 5 17.74 -13.07 -16.95
C ILE A 5 16.59 -12.46 -16.13
N LEU A 6 16.40 -11.15 -16.25
CA LEU A 6 15.34 -10.41 -15.54
C LEU A 6 13.94 -11.03 -15.75
N LYS A 7 13.65 -11.57 -16.94
CA LYS A 7 12.38 -12.24 -17.25
C LYS A 7 12.17 -13.53 -16.44
N GLU A 8 13.21 -14.33 -16.26
CA GLU A 8 13.15 -15.57 -15.48
C GLU A 8 12.90 -15.28 -13.99
N GLN A 9 13.57 -14.23 -13.46
CA GLN A 9 13.32 -13.77 -12.11
C GLN A 9 11.87 -13.27 -11.94
N TYR A 10 11.37 -12.49 -12.90
CA TYR A 10 10.00 -12.01 -12.88
C TYR A 10 8.98 -13.16 -12.79
N GLU A 11 9.09 -14.18 -13.64
CA GLU A 11 8.15 -15.31 -13.60
C GLU A 11 8.26 -16.10 -12.30
N THR A 12 9.48 -16.28 -11.78
CA THR A 12 9.71 -16.92 -10.49
C THR A 12 9.03 -16.16 -9.36
N VAL A 13 9.22 -14.84 -9.28
CA VAL A 13 8.60 -13.99 -8.24
C VAL A 13 7.09 -13.91 -8.42
N ARG A 14 6.59 -13.83 -9.66
CA ARG A 14 5.16 -13.84 -9.99
C ARG A 14 4.48 -15.12 -9.53
N GLN A 15 5.09 -16.28 -9.72
CA GLN A 15 4.55 -17.56 -9.24
C GLN A 15 4.60 -17.68 -7.71
N ARG A 16 5.65 -17.14 -7.07
CA ARG A 16 5.79 -17.15 -5.60
C ARG A 16 4.84 -16.17 -4.89
N THR A 17 4.40 -15.11 -5.56
CA THR A 17 3.55 -14.07 -4.96
C THR A 17 2.07 -14.42 -5.06
N LEU A 18 1.47 -14.87 -3.96
CA LEU A 18 0.09 -15.39 -3.94
C LEU A 18 -0.99 -14.35 -3.63
N LEU A 19 -0.63 -13.23 -2.99
CA LEU A 19 -1.60 -12.25 -2.44
C LEU A 19 -1.68 -10.96 -3.24
N SER A 20 -0.89 -10.84 -4.30
CA SER A 20 -0.87 -9.68 -5.18
C SER A 20 -0.40 -10.10 -6.57
N HIS A 21 -0.59 -9.20 -7.53
CA HIS A 21 -0.11 -9.39 -8.89
C HIS A 21 1.24 -8.70 -9.06
N VAL A 22 2.26 -9.47 -9.45
CA VAL A 22 3.53 -8.92 -9.92
C VAL A 22 3.32 -8.49 -11.37
N LEU A 23 3.66 -7.25 -11.71
CA LEU A 23 3.39 -6.61 -12.99
C LEU A 23 4.69 -6.07 -13.60
N GLN A 24 4.73 -5.93 -14.92
CA GLN A 24 5.85 -5.32 -15.67
C GLN A 24 5.37 -4.08 -16.42
N TYR A 25 6.25 -3.09 -16.55
CA TYR A 25 5.99 -1.84 -17.25
C TYR A 25 7.28 -1.35 -17.92
N GLY A 26 7.17 -0.42 -18.87
CA GLY A 26 8.31 0.17 -19.57
C GLY A 26 8.78 -0.66 -20.76
N ASP A 27 10.08 -0.59 -21.08
CA ASP A 27 10.67 -1.37 -22.16
C ASP A 27 10.91 -2.81 -21.74
N LEU A 28 10.07 -3.72 -22.22
CA LEU A 28 10.15 -5.14 -21.89
C LEU A 28 11.35 -5.83 -22.56
N ASN A 29 12.04 -5.20 -23.53
CA ASN A 29 13.24 -5.79 -24.12
C ASN A 29 14.38 -5.91 -23.10
N ILE A 30 14.44 -5.01 -22.13
CA ILE A 30 15.38 -5.04 -21.00
C ILE A 30 15.24 -6.34 -20.20
N SER A 31 14.06 -6.98 -20.21
CA SER A 31 13.86 -8.23 -19.48
C SER A 31 14.72 -9.41 -19.99
N ASN A 32 15.34 -9.27 -21.17
CA ASN A 32 16.29 -10.24 -21.72
C ASN A 32 17.72 -10.07 -21.16
N ASP A 33 17.99 -8.98 -20.45
CA ASP A 33 19.31 -8.73 -19.87
C ASP A 33 19.56 -9.66 -18.69
N THR A 34 20.83 -10.05 -18.53
CA THR A 34 21.29 -10.85 -17.41
C THR A 34 21.21 -10.06 -16.10
N LEU A 35 20.76 -10.69 -15.02
CA LEU A 35 20.65 -10.04 -13.70
C LEU A 35 21.95 -9.42 -13.20
N ILE A 36 23.09 -10.07 -13.49
CA ILE A 36 24.43 -9.60 -13.09
C ILE A 36 24.70 -8.15 -13.51
N THR A 37 24.12 -7.69 -14.61
CA THR A 37 24.25 -6.31 -15.11
C THR A 37 23.69 -5.28 -14.12
N TYR A 38 22.69 -5.66 -13.30
CA TYR A 38 21.97 -4.75 -12.41
C TYR A 38 22.31 -4.94 -10.94
N ILE A 39 22.47 -6.19 -10.50
CA ILE A 39 22.68 -6.53 -9.08
C ILE A 39 24.08 -7.04 -8.77
N GLY A 40 24.96 -7.11 -9.78
CA GLY A 40 26.28 -7.72 -9.66
C GLY A 40 26.21 -9.24 -9.52
N ALA A 41 27.37 -9.85 -9.26
CA ALA A 41 27.46 -11.26 -8.92
C ALA A 41 28.21 -11.43 -7.61
N ASP A 42 27.72 -12.35 -6.78
CA ASP A 42 28.48 -12.85 -5.66
C ASP A 42 29.62 -13.74 -6.20
N PRO A 43 30.90 -13.43 -5.90
CA PRO A 43 32.04 -14.22 -6.35
C PRO A 43 32.06 -15.66 -5.79
N THR A 44 31.20 -15.99 -4.82
CA THR A 44 31.05 -17.36 -4.29
C THR A 44 30.02 -18.20 -5.06
N ASN A 45 29.12 -17.58 -5.84
CA ASN A 45 28.05 -18.25 -6.59
C ASN A 45 28.47 -18.68 -8.01
N VAL A 46 29.76 -18.97 -8.22
CA VAL A 46 30.32 -19.22 -9.55
C VAL A 46 29.81 -20.54 -10.17
N ASN A 47 29.32 -21.49 -9.35
CA ASN A 47 28.91 -22.84 -9.78
C ASN A 47 27.42 -23.16 -9.74
N ASP A 48 26.54 -22.21 -9.41
CA ASP A 48 25.10 -22.46 -9.48
C ASP A 48 24.62 -22.36 -10.92
N ASN A 49 24.82 -23.47 -11.65
CA ASN A 49 24.05 -23.77 -12.84
C ASN A 49 22.59 -23.88 -12.39
N PHE A 50 21.83 -22.81 -12.54
CA PHE A 50 20.38 -22.78 -12.38
C PHE A 50 19.76 -23.65 -13.49
N ASN A 51 19.90 -24.97 -13.35
CA ASN A 51 19.32 -25.96 -14.24
C ASN A 51 17.83 -26.04 -13.91
N VAL A 52 17.02 -25.39 -14.74
CA VAL A 52 15.54 -25.40 -14.71
C VAL A 52 14.95 -26.82 -14.97
N THR A 53 15.75 -27.88 -14.98
CA THR A 53 15.32 -29.25 -15.31
C THR A 53 15.71 -30.33 -14.31
N SER A 54 16.25 -29.99 -13.13
CA SER A 54 16.52 -30.98 -12.08
C SER A 54 15.67 -30.73 -10.84
N THR A 55 14.67 -31.60 -10.65
CA THR A 55 13.84 -31.78 -9.47
C THR A 55 14.61 -32.29 -8.24
N THR A 56 15.85 -31.85 -8.04
CA THR A 56 16.69 -32.23 -6.90
C THR A 56 16.95 -31.03 -6.02
N ASN A 57 16.01 -30.83 -5.09
CA ASN A 57 16.15 -30.30 -3.73
C ASN A 57 17.58 -29.96 -3.25
N VAL A 58 18.14 -28.82 -3.69
CA VAL A 58 19.26 -28.15 -2.97
C VAL A 58 18.77 -26.86 -2.27
N PHE A 59 17.52 -26.46 -2.51
CA PHE A 59 16.69 -25.79 -1.53
C PHE A 59 15.43 -26.63 -1.40
N SER A 60 15.36 -27.49 -0.37
CA SER A 60 14.15 -28.25 -0.09
C SER A 60 12.99 -27.26 0.07
N PHE A 61 12.08 -27.29 -0.90
CA PHE A 61 10.84 -26.50 -0.94
C PHE A 61 9.86 -26.85 0.19
N ASP A 62 10.24 -27.74 1.10
CA ASP A 62 9.53 -28.04 2.35
C ASP A 62 9.94 -27.13 3.52
N ASP A 63 11.09 -26.44 3.48
CA ASP A 63 11.52 -25.57 4.60
C ASP A 63 10.80 -24.21 4.66
N PHE A 64 10.13 -23.80 3.59
CA PHE A 64 9.21 -22.65 3.61
C PHE A 64 7.75 -23.04 3.85
N LYS A 65 7.45 -24.35 3.98
CA LYS A 65 6.21 -24.79 4.62
C LYS A 65 6.41 -24.69 6.12
N SER A 66 6.50 -23.46 6.61
CA SER A 66 6.17 -23.22 8.01
C SER A 66 4.82 -23.91 8.28
N PRO A 67 4.72 -24.82 9.28
CA PRO A 67 3.49 -25.56 9.56
C PRO A 67 2.34 -24.64 9.95
N ASN A 68 2.68 -23.39 10.28
CA ASN A 68 1.75 -22.29 10.34
C ASN A 68 1.86 -21.51 9.04
N PRO A 69 0.77 -21.30 8.26
CA PRO A 69 0.83 -20.30 7.20
C PRO A 69 1.41 -19.04 7.82
N THR A 70 2.49 -18.50 7.25
CA THR A 70 2.95 -17.17 7.63
C THR A 70 1.70 -16.33 7.61
N ARG A 71 1.27 -15.84 8.78
CA ARG A 71 0.01 -15.14 8.87
C ARG A 71 0.21 -13.89 8.04
N ASN A 72 -0.29 -13.92 6.81
CA ASN A 72 -0.01 -12.89 5.85
C ASN A 72 -0.93 -11.73 6.15
N PHE A 73 -0.38 -10.53 6.21
CA PHE A 73 -1.13 -9.34 6.57
C PHE A 73 -0.91 -8.26 5.51
N GLY A 74 -1.92 -7.43 5.30
CA GLY A 74 -1.77 -6.25 4.47
C GLY A 74 -0.70 -5.32 5.05
N GLN A 75 0.19 -4.77 4.22
CA GLN A 75 1.26 -3.87 4.69
C GLN A 75 0.71 -2.65 5.46
N ARG A 76 -0.50 -2.19 5.12
CA ARG A 76 -1.19 -1.10 5.84
C ARG A 76 -1.50 -1.43 7.30
N ASP A 77 -1.62 -2.71 7.64
CA ASP A 77 -1.96 -3.18 8.98
C ASP A 77 -0.73 -3.58 9.79
N ALA A 78 0.45 -3.64 9.17
CA ALA A 78 1.70 -4.02 9.84
C ALA A 78 1.96 -3.20 11.11
N HIS A 79 1.70 -1.88 11.07
CA HIS A 79 1.85 -1.02 12.24
C HIS A 79 0.83 -1.30 13.35
N LEU A 80 -0.44 -1.54 13.00
CA LEU A 80 -1.47 -1.92 13.98
C LEU A 80 -1.15 -3.28 14.61
N ILE A 81 -0.65 -4.23 13.82
CA ILE A 81 -0.23 -5.54 14.30
C ILE A 81 0.94 -5.40 15.27
N TYR A 82 1.94 -4.59 14.93
CA TYR A 82 3.04 -4.26 15.83
C TYR A 82 2.53 -3.73 17.17
N LEU A 83 1.64 -2.72 17.17
CA LEU A 83 1.09 -2.14 18.39
C LEU A 83 0.28 -3.16 19.21
N LYS A 84 -0.53 -3.99 18.53
CA LYS A 84 -1.30 -5.07 19.17
C LYS A 84 -0.38 -6.12 19.80
N THR A 85 0.69 -6.50 19.11
CA THR A 85 1.70 -7.44 19.62
C THR A 85 2.46 -6.83 20.80
N LYS A 86 2.84 -5.55 20.72
CA LYS A 86 3.50 -4.81 21.81
C LYS A 86 2.63 -4.81 23.08
N LEU A 87 1.34 -4.49 22.93
CA LEU A 87 0.37 -4.53 24.03
C LEU A 87 0.20 -5.95 24.62
N GLY A 88 0.09 -6.96 23.76
CA GLY A 88 -0.10 -8.36 24.18
C GLY A 88 1.11 -8.95 24.91
N ARG A 89 2.33 -8.47 24.60
CA ARG A 89 3.59 -8.93 25.23
C ARG A 89 3.92 -8.19 26.53
N ALA A 90 3.33 -7.03 26.78
CA ALA A 90 3.63 -6.23 27.97
C ALA A 90 3.03 -6.85 29.25
N SER A 91 3.81 -6.82 30.32
CA SER A 91 3.44 -7.35 31.64
C SER A 91 2.18 -6.67 32.17
N SER A 92 1.26 -7.46 32.74
CA SER A 92 0.03 -6.92 33.32
C SER A 92 0.34 -5.91 34.44
N GLY A 93 -0.36 -4.77 34.43
CA GLY A 93 -0.15 -3.68 35.39
C GLY A 93 1.10 -2.82 35.17
N SER A 94 1.94 -3.11 34.15
CA SER A 94 3.13 -2.29 33.86
C SER A 94 2.77 -0.96 33.19
N GLU A 95 3.60 0.06 33.42
CA GLU A 95 3.54 1.34 32.72
C GLU A 95 3.69 1.15 31.20
N ASP A 96 4.55 0.22 30.76
CA ASP A 96 4.73 -0.13 29.36
C ASP A 96 3.44 -0.65 28.70
N LYS A 97 2.64 -1.43 29.44
CA LYS A 97 1.35 -1.92 28.95
C LYS A 97 0.35 -0.78 28.77
N LEU A 98 0.28 0.14 29.74
CA LEU A 98 -0.57 1.33 29.65
C LEU A 98 -0.16 2.22 28.47
N LYS A 99 1.15 2.43 28.28
CA LYS A 99 1.69 3.19 27.14
C LYS A 99 1.37 2.52 25.81
N ALA A 100 1.58 1.21 25.68
CA ALA A 100 1.26 0.46 24.47
C ALA A 100 -0.23 0.47 24.14
N GLN A 101 -1.09 0.41 25.17
CA GLN A 101 -2.54 0.55 25.01
C GLN A 101 -2.89 1.94 24.45
N LYS A 102 -2.36 3.00 25.06
CA LYS A 102 -2.60 4.38 24.60
C LYS A 102 -2.13 4.59 23.17
N GLU A 103 -0.94 4.10 22.81
CA GLU A 103 -0.41 4.19 21.44
C GLU A 103 -1.35 3.50 20.42
N LEU A 104 -1.87 2.31 20.76
CA LEU A 104 -2.82 1.57 19.91
C LEU A 104 -4.15 2.32 19.75
N GLU A 105 -4.70 2.83 20.84
CA GLU A 105 -5.96 3.59 20.84
C GLU A 105 -5.84 4.87 20.01
N VAL A 106 -4.74 5.61 20.16
CA VAL A 106 -4.46 6.81 19.36
C VAL A 106 -4.36 6.47 17.88
N GLU A 107 -3.64 5.42 17.49
CA GLU A 107 -3.52 5.03 16.08
C GLU A 107 -4.88 4.60 15.50
N ILE A 108 -5.70 3.85 16.24
CA ILE A 108 -7.05 3.46 15.80
C ILE A 108 -7.93 4.70 15.63
N ALA A 109 -7.94 5.61 16.60
CA ALA A 109 -8.72 6.85 16.55
C ALA A 109 -8.30 7.72 15.36
N ARG A 110 -6.99 7.86 15.13
CA ARG A 110 -6.44 8.59 14.00
C ARG A 110 -6.87 7.99 12.65
N ARG A 111 -6.86 6.66 12.51
CA ARG A 111 -7.35 5.98 11.29
C ARG A 111 -8.84 6.22 11.06
N LYS A 112 -9.66 6.06 12.10
CA LYS A 112 -11.11 6.33 12.03
C LYS A 112 -11.39 7.78 11.63
N HIS A 113 -10.67 8.73 12.21
CA HIS A 113 -10.82 10.15 11.88
C HIS A 113 -10.56 10.41 10.40
N VAL A 114 -9.45 9.91 9.85
CA VAL A 114 -9.14 10.05 8.42
C VAL A 114 -10.21 9.38 7.55
N ASP A 115 -10.65 8.18 7.91
CA ASP A 115 -11.68 7.46 7.15
C ASP A 115 -13.00 8.25 7.13
N ASN A 116 -13.46 8.71 8.29
CA ASN A 116 -14.70 9.47 8.42
C ASN A 116 -14.65 10.77 7.62
N ASN A 117 -13.57 11.54 7.76
CA ASN A 117 -13.42 12.82 7.08
C ASN A 117 -13.47 12.65 5.55
N VAL A 118 -12.76 11.64 5.01
CA VAL A 118 -12.75 11.44 3.54
C VAL A 118 -14.10 10.96 3.01
N HIS A 119 -14.79 10.07 3.73
CA HIS A 119 -16.15 9.65 3.33
C HIS A 119 -17.12 10.83 3.38
N GLN A 120 -17.10 11.61 4.47
CA GLN A 120 -17.97 12.78 4.60
C GLN A 120 -17.70 13.82 3.52
N ILE A 121 -16.43 14.07 3.16
CA ILE A 121 -16.10 14.95 2.03
C ILE A 121 -16.69 14.41 0.72
N SER A 122 -16.57 13.10 0.46
CA SER A 122 -17.14 12.49 -0.74
C SER A 122 -18.66 12.64 -0.79
N ASP A 123 -19.33 12.39 0.33
CA ASP A 123 -20.79 12.52 0.44
C ASP A 123 -21.25 13.96 0.25
N LEU A 124 -20.51 14.94 0.77
CA LEU A 124 -20.79 16.35 0.56
C LEU A 124 -20.60 16.79 -0.90
N LEU A 125 -19.64 16.18 -1.62
CA LEU A 125 -19.34 16.53 -3.00
C LEU A 125 -20.26 15.84 -4.02
N PHE A 126 -20.71 14.62 -3.73
CA PHE A 126 -21.39 13.76 -4.71
C PHE A 126 -22.73 13.19 -4.24
N GLY A 127 -23.07 13.31 -2.95
CA GLY A 127 -24.14 12.55 -2.30
C GLY A 127 -23.66 11.15 -1.88
N GLU A 128 -24.34 10.53 -0.91
CA GLU A 128 -23.92 9.27 -0.28
C GLU A 128 -23.75 8.10 -1.27
N GLU A 129 -24.76 7.85 -2.11
CA GLU A 129 -24.74 6.76 -3.09
C GLU A 129 -23.59 6.93 -4.09
N LYS A 130 -23.54 8.08 -4.77
CA LYS A 130 -22.52 8.36 -5.79
C LYS A 130 -21.13 8.55 -5.18
N GLY A 131 -21.04 9.12 -3.98
CA GLY A 131 -19.80 9.34 -3.24
C GLY A 131 -19.06 8.05 -2.96
N SER A 132 -19.78 7.02 -2.50
CA SER A 132 -19.20 5.69 -2.27
C SER A 132 -18.63 5.07 -3.56
N ILE A 133 -19.35 5.20 -4.68
CA ILE A 133 -18.94 4.67 -6.00
C ILE A 133 -17.70 5.42 -6.51
N VAL A 134 -17.72 6.76 -6.46
CA VAL A 134 -16.62 7.61 -6.94
C VAL A 134 -15.34 7.35 -6.14
N MET A 135 -15.43 7.13 -4.82
CA MET A 135 -14.24 6.89 -3.99
C MET A 135 -13.48 5.63 -4.39
N VAL A 136 -14.19 4.55 -4.71
CA VAL A 136 -13.58 3.24 -4.95
C VAL A 136 -13.30 2.96 -6.42
N HIS A 137 -13.86 3.76 -7.33
CA HIS A 137 -13.74 3.58 -8.77
C HIS A 137 -12.27 3.41 -9.22
N VAL A 138 -12.03 2.36 -10.00
CA VAL A 138 -10.73 2.02 -10.58
C VAL A 138 -10.82 2.21 -12.08
N ARG A 139 -9.90 3.01 -12.62
CA ARG A 139 -9.77 3.20 -14.07
C ARG A 139 -9.34 1.92 -14.77
N ALA A 140 -9.64 1.84 -16.06
CA ALA A 140 -9.23 0.70 -16.89
C ALA A 140 -7.70 0.50 -16.87
N SER A 141 -7.26 -0.74 -17.05
CA SER A 141 -5.84 -1.08 -17.08
C SER A 141 -5.10 -0.24 -18.15
N GLY A 142 -3.91 0.23 -17.82
CA GLY A 142 -3.10 1.09 -18.68
C GLY A 142 -3.44 2.58 -18.63
N GLN A 143 -4.54 2.98 -18.00
CA GLN A 143 -4.83 4.41 -17.80
C GLN A 143 -4.10 4.98 -16.58
N PRO A 144 -3.70 6.27 -16.63
CA PRO A 144 -3.15 6.94 -15.46
C PRO A 144 -4.21 7.10 -14.37
N LEU A 145 -3.77 7.13 -13.10
CA LEU A 145 -4.64 7.32 -11.95
C LEU A 145 -5.49 8.59 -12.04
N VAL A 146 -4.89 9.68 -12.52
CA VAL A 146 -5.50 11.00 -12.64
C VAL A 146 -5.05 11.65 -13.94
N ASP A 147 -5.92 12.45 -14.55
CA ASP A 147 -5.56 13.21 -15.77
C ASP A 147 -4.76 14.47 -15.45
N ASN A 148 -5.08 15.13 -14.32
CA ASN A 148 -4.40 16.33 -13.86
C ASN A 148 -3.71 16.08 -12.51
N TRP A 149 -2.38 15.88 -12.56
CA TRP A 149 -1.56 15.65 -11.37
C TRP A 149 -1.48 16.86 -10.43
N ASP A 150 -1.57 18.08 -10.97
CA ASP A 150 -1.55 19.29 -10.15
C ASP A 150 -2.88 19.49 -9.42
N CYS A 151 -4.01 19.08 -10.03
CA CYS A 151 -5.28 18.95 -9.32
C CYS A 151 -5.12 17.99 -8.13
N LEU A 152 -4.59 16.78 -8.35
CA LEU A 152 -4.43 15.79 -7.28
C LEU A 152 -3.59 16.35 -6.12
N LYS A 153 -2.42 16.93 -6.43
CA LYS A 153 -1.56 17.57 -5.42
C LYS A 153 -2.28 18.69 -4.68
N THR A 154 -3.06 19.51 -5.40
CA THR A 154 -3.79 20.63 -4.81
C THR A 154 -4.91 20.14 -3.91
N LEU A 155 -5.73 19.18 -4.33
CA LEU A 155 -6.81 18.64 -3.49
C LEU A 155 -6.27 17.93 -2.24
N VAL A 156 -5.15 17.20 -2.36
CA VAL A 156 -4.47 16.60 -1.21
C VAL A 156 -3.98 17.67 -0.25
N LYS A 157 -3.32 18.73 -0.73
CA LYS A 157 -2.86 19.85 0.12
C LYS A 157 -4.03 20.57 0.80
N THR A 158 -5.13 20.79 0.07
CA THR A 158 -6.35 21.39 0.62
C THR A 158 -6.94 20.53 1.73
N TYR A 159 -7.00 19.20 1.54
CA TYR A 159 -7.41 18.29 2.60
C TYR A 159 -6.47 18.44 3.81
N GLU A 160 -5.15 18.34 3.61
CA GLU A 160 -4.19 18.35 4.71
C GLU A 160 -4.19 19.68 5.49
N SER A 161 -4.48 20.80 4.84
CA SER A 161 -4.61 22.10 5.51
C SER A 161 -5.85 22.26 6.38
N HIS A 162 -6.90 21.46 6.13
CA HIS A 162 -8.18 21.56 6.86
C HIS A 162 -8.46 20.36 7.78
N CYS A 163 -7.93 19.20 7.46
CA CYS A 163 -8.25 17.91 8.08
C CYS A 163 -7.05 17.23 8.75
N GLY A 164 -5.87 17.84 8.65
CA GLY A 164 -4.62 17.29 9.15
C GLY A 164 -3.88 16.41 8.11
N THR A 165 -2.59 16.22 8.35
CA THR A 165 -1.67 15.55 7.41
C THR A 165 -1.99 14.06 7.24
N LEU A 166 -1.93 13.57 6.00
CA LEU A 166 -2.12 12.16 5.70
C LEU A 166 -0.87 11.35 6.06
N SER A 167 -1.01 10.49 7.06
CA SER A 167 0.03 9.47 7.34
C SER A 167 0.12 8.42 6.23
N SER A 168 1.03 7.45 6.37
CA SER A 168 1.11 6.28 5.49
C SER A 168 -0.22 5.57 5.29
N TYR A 169 -1.07 5.53 6.33
CA TYR A 169 -2.44 4.99 6.24
C TYR A 169 -3.33 5.82 5.32
N GLY A 170 -3.35 7.15 5.52
CA GLY A 170 -4.25 8.06 4.84
C GLY A 170 -4.00 8.14 3.33
N ARG A 171 -2.77 7.86 2.88
CA ARG A 171 -2.42 7.79 1.45
C ARG A 171 -3.24 6.75 0.67
N LYS A 172 -3.94 5.81 1.32
CA LYS A 172 -4.91 4.92 0.64
C LYS A 172 -6.01 5.70 -0.10
N TYR A 173 -6.31 6.92 0.33
CA TYR A 173 -7.32 7.80 -0.25
C TYR A 173 -6.85 8.63 -1.45
N LEU A 174 -5.58 8.50 -1.87
CA LEU A 174 -5.10 9.18 -3.10
C LEU A 174 -5.94 8.86 -4.33
N ARG A 175 -6.53 7.65 -4.39
CA ARG A 175 -7.49 7.29 -5.45
C ARG A 175 -8.77 8.11 -5.38
N ALA A 176 -9.33 8.33 -4.18
CA ALA A 176 -10.54 9.14 -4.02
C ALA A 176 -10.28 10.59 -4.47
N PHE A 177 -9.16 11.19 -4.06
CA PHE A 177 -8.77 12.53 -4.51
C PHE A 177 -8.53 12.60 -6.02
N ALA A 178 -7.93 11.56 -6.61
CA ALA A 178 -7.77 11.47 -8.06
C ALA A 178 -9.13 11.41 -8.77
N ASN A 179 -10.06 10.60 -8.26
CA ASN A 179 -11.40 10.49 -8.81
C ASN A 179 -12.18 11.80 -8.68
N MET A 180 -12.00 12.56 -7.59
CA MET A 180 -12.54 13.92 -7.46
C MET A 180 -12.02 14.83 -8.57
N CYS A 181 -10.71 14.82 -8.83
CA CYS A 181 -10.12 15.58 -9.95
C CYS A 181 -10.68 15.15 -11.31
N ASN A 182 -10.79 13.85 -11.55
CA ASN A 182 -11.31 13.29 -12.79
C ASN A 182 -12.80 13.61 -13.01
N ASN A 183 -13.54 13.93 -11.94
CA ASN A 183 -14.92 14.41 -11.97
C ASN A 183 -15.03 15.94 -11.94
N GLY A 184 -13.93 16.67 -12.12
CA GLY A 184 -13.93 18.13 -12.23
C GLY A 184 -14.17 18.88 -10.92
N ILE A 185 -13.95 18.24 -9.76
CA ILE A 185 -14.06 18.94 -8.47
C ILE A 185 -13.04 20.06 -8.39
N THR A 186 -13.55 21.27 -8.12
CA THR A 186 -12.72 22.47 -7.97
C THR A 186 -12.14 22.57 -6.56
N VAL A 187 -11.06 23.32 -6.42
CA VAL A 187 -10.46 23.63 -5.11
C VAL A 187 -11.48 24.29 -4.17
N LYS A 188 -12.35 25.17 -4.70
CA LYS A 188 -13.39 25.85 -3.90
C LYS A 188 -14.37 24.85 -3.30
N GLN A 189 -14.84 23.88 -4.09
CA GLN A 189 -15.71 22.82 -3.60
C GLN A 189 -15.01 21.94 -2.56
N MET A 190 -13.74 21.60 -2.80
CA MET A 190 -12.95 20.83 -1.84
C MET A 190 -12.74 21.57 -0.52
N VAL A 191 -12.45 22.88 -0.54
CA VAL A 191 -12.35 23.72 0.66
C VAL A 191 -13.66 23.71 1.44
N ALA A 192 -14.79 23.97 0.78
CA ALA A 192 -16.10 24.00 1.43
C ALA A 192 -16.45 22.65 2.09
N ALA A 193 -16.26 21.54 1.36
CA ALA A 193 -16.49 20.19 1.88
C ALA A 193 -15.53 19.84 3.03
N SER A 194 -14.25 20.21 2.92
CA SER A 194 -13.25 19.93 3.96
C SER A 194 -13.51 20.72 5.24
N LEU A 195 -13.92 21.99 5.13
CA LEU A 195 -14.35 22.77 6.29
C LEU A 195 -15.53 22.08 6.97
N GLN A 196 -16.58 21.71 6.23
CA GLN A 196 -17.75 21.09 6.85
C GLN A 196 -17.45 19.69 7.44
N ALA A 197 -16.58 18.91 6.81
CA ALA A 197 -16.24 17.56 7.27
C ALA A 197 -15.27 17.54 8.44
N CYS A 198 -14.33 18.48 8.48
CA CYS A 198 -13.19 18.44 9.40
C CYS A 198 -13.26 19.49 10.50
N LEU A 199 -14.24 20.40 10.46
CA LEU A 199 -14.59 21.21 11.63
C LEU A 199 -15.01 20.27 12.76
N GLU A 200 -14.29 20.35 13.87
CA GLU A 200 -14.59 19.66 15.11
C GLU A 200 -16.06 19.94 15.49
N LYS A 201 -16.94 18.96 15.28
CA LYS A 201 -18.09 18.83 16.17
C LYS A 201 -17.51 18.40 17.50
N ASN A 202 -17.20 19.39 18.33
CA ASN A 202 -16.95 19.25 19.76
C ASN A 202 -17.96 18.29 20.40
#